data_AF-A0A7W0NJ09-F1
#
_entry.id   AF-A0A7W0NJ09-F1
#
_cell.length_a   1.000
_cell.length_b   1.000
_cell.length_c   1.000
_cell.angle_alpha   90.00
_cell.angle_beta   90.00
_cell.angle_gamma   90.00
#
_symmetry.space_group_name_H-M   'P 1'
#
loop_
_entity.id
_entity.type
_entity.pdbx_description
1 polymer ?
#
loop_
_entity_poly.entity_id
_entity_poly.type
_entity_poly.pdbx_seq_one_letter_code
_entity_poly.pdbx_strand_id
1 'polypeptide(L)' 'MADDVHLVAVYRARGEREGRTLDIEQALLVRVEDGRWADIRAQPLDAAAFDAFWS' A
#
# COMPACT_ATOMS: atom_id res chain seq x y z
N MET A 1 3.95 12.52 -0.93
CA MET A 1 3.43 13.82 -1.40
C MET A 1 1.96 13.87 -1.08
N ALA A 2 1.44 15.03 -0.72
CA ALA A 2 0.02 15.19 -0.44
C ALA A 2 -0.46 16.56 -0.94
N ASP A 3 -1.68 16.59 -1.45
CA ASP A 3 -2.49 17.79 -1.65
C ASP A 3 -3.87 17.57 -0.97
N ASP A 4 -4.80 18.51 -1.12
CA ASP A 4 -6.11 18.45 -0.45
C ASP A 4 -6.98 17.26 -0.93
N VAL A 5 -6.66 16.65 -2.06
CA VAL A 5 -7.45 15.59 -2.72
C VAL A 5 -6.69 14.26 -2.79
N HIS A 6 -5.36 14.27 -2.79
CA HIS A 6 -4.54 13.08 -2.94
C HIS A 6 -3.45 13.00 -1.87
N LEU A 7 -3.30 11.82 -1.27
CA LEU A 7 -2.20 11.49 -0.38
C LEU A 7 -1.46 10.27 -0.91
N VAL A 8 -0.13 10.37 -0.95
CA VAL A 8 0.78 9.26 -1.26
C VAL A 8 1.72 9.05 -0.08
N ALA A 9 1.59 7.88 0.55
CA ALA A 9 2.49 7.42 1.60
C ALA A 9 3.34 6.25 1.08
N VAL A 10 4.66 6.42 1.06
CA VAL A 10 5.61 5.35 0.72
C VAL A 10 6.15 4.75 2.01
N TYR A 11 6.11 3.43 2.10
CA TYR A 11 6.52 2.69 3.29
C TYR A 11 7.03 1.30 2.92
N ARG A 12 7.69 0.67 3.89
CA ARG A 12 8.12 -0.72 3.79
C ARG A 12 7.11 -1.62 4.50
N ALA A 13 6.46 -2.51 3.77
CA ALA A 13 5.50 -3.47 4.28
C ALA A 13 6.21 -4.78 4.63
N ARG A 14 6.07 -5.23 5.88
CA ARG A 14 6.59 -6.52 6.35
C ARG A 14 5.49 -7.35 6.97
N GLY A 15 5.53 -8.66 6.73
CA GLY A 15 4.54 -9.58 7.29
C GLY A 15 4.92 -11.04 7.14
N GLU A 16 4.29 -11.88 7.95
CA GLU A 16 4.42 -13.33 7.90
C GLU A 16 3.01 -13.96 7.84
N ARG A 17 2.84 -14.94 6.96
CA ARG A 17 1.55 -15.64 6.77
C ARG A 17 1.79 -17.05 6.24
N GLU A 18 1.32 -18.07 6.94
CA GLU A 18 1.38 -19.47 6.48
C GLU A 18 2.79 -19.90 6.00
N GLY A 19 3.84 -19.49 6.72
CA GLY A 19 5.23 -19.79 6.36
C GLY A 19 5.80 -18.93 5.22
N ARG A 20 5.04 -17.97 4.69
CA ARG A 20 5.49 -16.98 3.70
C ARG A 20 5.85 -15.68 4.39
N THR A 21 6.87 -15.01 3.87
CA THR A 21 7.34 -13.71 4.34
C THR A 21 7.17 -12.67 3.25
N LEU A 22 6.65 -11.50 3.62
CA LEU A 22 6.62 -10.31 2.79
C LEU A 22 7.62 -9.30 3.35
N ASP A 23 8.45 -8.73 2.47
CA ASP A 23 9.28 -7.57 2.78
C ASP A 23 9.46 -6.73 1.51
N ILE A 24 8.56 -5.77 1.31
CA ILE A 24 8.50 -4.97 0.07
C ILE A 24 8.36 -3.48 0.37
N GLU A 25 8.74 -2.66 -0.59
CA GLU A 25 8.35 -1.26 -0.64
C GLU A 25 6.96 -1.14 -1.26
N GLN A 26 6.11 -0.28 -0.71
CA GLN A 26 4.74 -0.07 -1.15
C GLN A 26 4.36 1.40 -1.02
N ALA A 27 3.49 1.86 -1.92
CA ALA A 27 2.76 3.11 -1.76
C ALA A 27 1.30 2.85 -1.36
N LEU A 28 0.75 3.67 -0.47
CA LEU A 28 -0.70 3.88 -0.37
C LEU A 28 -1.05 5.12 -1.18
N LEU A 29 -1.96 4.94 -2.13
CA LEU A 29 -2.58 6.03 -2.87
C LEU A 29 -3.96 6.26 -2.26
N VAL A 30 -4.17 7.45 -1.73
CA VAL A 30 -5.39 7.79 -1.00
C VAL A 30 -6.03 8.99 -1.68
N ARG A 31 -7.33 8.89 -1.99
CA ARG A 31 -8.17 10.03 -2.34
C ARG A 31 -8.84 10.55 -1.08
N VAL A 32 -8.81 11.86 -0.89
CA VAL A 32 -9.38 12.57 0.26
C VAL A 32 -10.57 13.39 -0.22
N GLU A 33 -11.69 13.29 0.50
CA GLU A 33 -12.90 14.11 0.32
C GLU A 33 -13.34 14.65 1.67
N ASP A 34 -13.58 15.96 1.76
CA ASP A 34 -13.97 16.64 3.01
C ASP A 34 -13.04 16.32 4.19
N GLY A 35 -11.73 16.23 3.92
CA GLY A 35 -10.70 15.88 4.91
C GLY A 35 -10.73 14.43 5.37
N ARG A 36 -11.50 13.55 4.72
CA ARG A 36 -11.62 12.12 5.03
C ARG A 36 -11.13 11.26 3.88
N TRP A 37 -10.56 10.10 4.20
CA TRP A 37 -10.12 9.14 3.20
C TRP A 37 -11.34 8.51 2.54
N ALA A 38 -11.46 8.65 1.23
CA ALA A 38 -12.60 8.20 0.44
C ALA A 38 -12.28 6.96 -0.42
N ASP A 39 -11.03 6.85 -0.89
CA ASP A 39 -10.53 5.67 -1.62
C ASP A 39 -9.08 5.39 -1.21
N ILE A 40 -8.73 4.13 -1.03
CA ILE A 40 -7.40 3.70 -0.58
C ILE A 40 -6.95 2.53 -1.43
N ARG A 41 -5.82 2.69 -2.12
CA ARG A 41 -5.23 1.63 -2.94
C ARG A 41 -3.80 1.32 -2.50
N ALA A 42 -3.56 0.05 -2.21
CA ALA A 42 -2.21 -0.49 -2.09
C ALA A 42 -1.57 -0.59 -3.47
N GLN A 43 -0.40 0.02 -3.64
CA GLN A 43 0.43 -0.09 -4.84
C GLN A 43 1.80 -0.67 -4.43
N PRO A 44 1.96 -2.00 -4.44
CA PRO A 44 3.25 -2.62 -4.19
C PRO A 44 4.24 -2.25 -5.31
N LEU A 45 5.51 -2.02 -4.95
CA LEU A 45 6.58 -1.82 -5.92
C LEU A 45 7.06 -3.17 -6.48
N ASP A 46 6.88 -4.25 -5.73
CA ASP A 46 7.02 -5.63 -6.19
C ASP A 46 5.66 -6.33 -6.15
N ALA A 47 4.93 -6.22 -7.27
CA ALA A 47 3.61 -6.84 -7.40
C ALA A 47 3.66 -8.38 -7.36
N ALA A 48 4.73 -8.99 -7.89
CA ALA A 48 4.86 -10.44 -7.90
C ALA A 48 5.07 -11.00 -6.49
N ALA A 49 5.91 -10.35 -5.68
CA ALA A 49 6.10 -10.73 -4.27
C ALA A 49 4.83 -10.50 -3.44
N PHE A 50 4.11 -9.41 -3.70
CA PHE A 50 2.82 -9.14 -3.06
C PHE A 50 1.80 -10.23 -3.40
N ASP A 51 1.64 -10.58 -4.68
CA ASP A 51 0.70 -11.61 -5.12
C ASP A 51 1.07 -12.99 -4.56
N ALA A 52 2.35 -13.37 -4.57
CA ALA A 52 2.81 -14.64 -4.00
C ALA A 52 2.59 -14.73 -2.48
N PHE A 53 2.70 -13.61 -1.78
CA PHE A 53 2.36 -13.55 -0.36
C PHE A 53 0.86 -13.74 -0.11
N TRP A 54 0.00 -13.22 -1.00
CA TRP A 54 -1.46 -13.25 -0.86
C TRP A 54 -2.17 -14.45 -1.49
N SER A 55 -1.50 -15.22 -2.35
CA SER A 55 -2.06 -16.42 -2.98
C SER A 55 -2.43 -17.57 -2.04
#